data_AF-A0A6L2PFQ3-F1
#
_entry.id   AF-A0A6L2PFQ3-F1
#
_cell.length_a   1.000
_cell.length_b   1.000
_cell.length_c   1.000
_cell.angle_alpha   90.00
_cell.angle_beta   90.00
_cell.angle_gamma   90.00
#
_symmetry.space_group_name_H-M   'P 1'
#
loop_
_entity.id
_entity.type
_entity.pdbx_description
1 polymer ?
#
loop_
_entity_poly.entity_id
_entity_poly.type
_entity_poly.pdbx_seq_one_letter_code
_entity_poly.pdbx_strand_id
1 'polypeptide(L)'
;EILSGMKIDRDKKVGYMSEEGRAQQVHRILEGRKIGTAKERNLSLREVVMEQQGPKMYAGKIDIFGGEPLGIFKVSESQVQTTSDVQPEITTWHRLEARELRLAVTHPPSNIFEEMIQWTEQGKLWHFPINNEQGQDEESKVYFTEHVFLEHHLEPWCPRKGPVRHFMELVCVGLSKNPYITVQMKLEHINWFRNYFEEKKQILQDTGAIPALSHKQETDHENVPS
;
A
#
# COMPACT_ATOMS: atom_id res chain seq x y z
N GLU A 1 4.94 2.95 -34.39
CA GLU A 1 4.38 1.60 -34.57
C GLU A 1 4.73 0.67 -33.39
N ILE A 2 4.35 1.00 -32.15
CA ILE A 2 4.80 0.27 -30.94
C ILE A 2 3.64 -0.54 -30.27
N LEU A 3 2.39 -0.36 -30.73
CA LEU A 3 1.20 -0.99 -30.13
C LEU A 3 0.76 -2.31 -30.79
N SER A 4 1.49 -2.82 -31.78
CA SER A 4 1.06 -4.01 -32.55
C SER A 4 1.34 -5.36 -31.85
N GLY A 5 2.03 -5.37 -30.71
CA GLY A 5 2.59 -6.59 -30.11
C GLY A 5 1.85 -7.21 -28.92
N MET A 6 0.90 -6.50 -28.29
CA MET A 6 0.17 -7.03 -27.14
C MET A 6 -0.97 -7.96 -27.59
N LYS A 7 -0.65 -9.25 -27.77
CA LYS A 7 -1.67 -10.30 -27.91
C LYS A 7 -2.24 -10.63 -26.53
N ILE A 8 -3.47 -10.19 -26.30
CA ILE A 8 -4.28 -10.61 -25.15
C ILE A 8 -4.91 -11.95 -25.52
N ASP A 9 -4.45 -13.03 -24.90
CA ASP A 9 -5.09 -14.35 -25.01
C ASP A 9 -6.50 -14.28 -24.40
N ARG A 10 -7.51 -14.32 -25.27
CA ARG A 10 -8.91 -14.48 -24.88
C ARG A 10 -9.23 -15.96 -24.77
N ASP A 11 -8.67 -16.61 -23.75
CA ASP A 11 -9.08 -17.97 -23.44
C ASP A 11 -10.37 -17.93 -22.59
N LYS A 12 -11.46 -18.42 -23.16
CA LYS A 12 -12.79 -18.39 -22.53
C LYS A 12 -12.89 -19.53 -21.53
N LYS A 13 -12.51 -19.26 -20.28
CA LYS A 13 -12.65 -20.23 -19.18
C LYS A 13 -14.14 -20.47 -18.90
N VAL A 14 -14.61 -21.67 -19.24
CA VAL A 14 -15.96 -22.16 -18.96
C VAL A 14 -15.97 -22.63 -17.50
N GLY A 15 -16.64 -21.90 -16.61
CA GLY A 15 -16.68 -22.24 -15.19
C GLY A 15 -17.60 -21.35 -14.37
N TYR A 16 -18.83 -21.82 -14.19
CA TYR A 16 -19.82 -21.60 -13.12
C TYR A 16 -19.93 -20.24 -12.41
N MET A 17 -21.18 -19.76 -12.45
CA MET A 17 -21.80 -18.67 -11.67
C MET A 17 -21.45 -17.24 -12.12
N SER A 18 -22.39 -16.68 -12.88
CA SER A 18 -22.40 -15.31 -13.36
C SER A 18 -22.65 -14.35 -12.20
N GLU A 19 -21.60 -13.86 -11.55
CA GLU A 19 -21.65 -12.54 -10.93
C GLU A 19 -21.53 -11.52 -12.06
N GLU A 20 -22.67 -11.02 -12.54
CA GLU A 20 -22.68 -9.94 -13.52
C GLU A 20 -21.97 -8.73 -12.91
N GLY A 21 -20.78 -8.41 -13.44
CA GLY A 21 -20.06 -7.22 -13.02
C GLY A 21 -20.94 -5.99 -13.28
N ARG A 22 -20.98 -5.04 -12.34
CA ARG A 22 -21.81 -3.82 -12.39
C ARG A 22 -21.79 -3.11 -13.76
N ALA A 23 -20.66 -3.16 -14.48
CA ALA A 23 -20.54 -2.64 -15.85
C ALA A 23 -21.51 -3.32 -16.85
N GLN A 24 -21.70 -4.64 -16.77
CA GLN A 24 -22.65 -5.40 -17.61
C GLN A 24 -24.11 -5.06 -17.27
N GLN A 25 -24.40 -4.83 -15.99
CA GLN A 25 -25.72 -4.40 -15.54
C GLN A 25 -26.08 -3.00 -16.05
N VAL A 26 -25.12 -2.07 -16.02
CA VAL A 26 -25.28 -0.70 -16.55
C VAL A 26 -25.43 -0.70 -18.07
N HIS A 27 -24.64 -1.51 -18.79
CA HIS A 27 -24.80 -1.68 -20.25
C HIS A 27 -26.21 -2.13 -20.65
N ARG A 28 -26.79 -3.09 -19.91
CA ARG A 28 -28.15 -3.57 -20.14
C ARG A 28 -29.21 -2.47 -19.95
N ILE A 29 -29.02 -1.60 -18.95
CA ILE A 29 -29.92 -0.48 -18.66
C ILE A 29 -29.86 0.56 -19.79
N LEU A 30 -28.66 0.85 -20.33
CA LEU A 30 -28.50 1.74 -21.47
C LEU A 30 -29.07 1.15 -22.76
N GLU A 31 -28.91 -0.15 -23.00
CA GLU A 31 -29.45 -0.84 -24.17
C GLU A 31 -30.98 -0.93 -24.18
N GLY A 32 -31.61 -1.05 -23.00
CA GLY A 32 -33.06 -1.03 -22.84
C GLY A 32 -33.73 0.31 -23.17
N ARG A 33 -32.94 1.37 -23.42
CA ARG A 33 -33.43 2.72 -23.72
C ARG A 33 -33.42 3.06 -25.23
N LYS A 34 -33.29 2.05 -26.10
CA LYS A 34 -33.46 2.22 -27.55
C LYS A 34 -34.94 2.49 -27.87
N ILE A 35 -35.20 3.71 -28.34
CA ILE A 35 -36.49 4.25 -28.76
C ILE A 35 -37.08 3.36 -29.85
N GLY A 36 -38.08 2.55 -29.48
CA GLY A 36 -38.95 1.85 -30.42
C GLY A 36 -40.00 2.80 -30.96
N THR A 37 -40.00 2.97 -32.29
CA THR A 37 -41.09 3.58 -33.05
C THR A 37 -42.39 2.79 -32.82
N ALA A 38 -43.32 3.35 -32.05
CA ALA A 38 -44.63 2.77 -31.82
C ALA A 38 -45.64 3.28 -32.86
N LYS A 39 -46.06 2.38 -33.74
CA LYS A 39 -47.21 2.51 -34.62
C LYS A 39 -48.48 2.02 -33.89
N GLU A 40 -49.60 2.67 -34.24
CA GLU A 40 -51.02 2.35 -33.96
C GLU A 40 -51.50 2.71 -32.54
N ARG A 41 -52.67 3.34 -32.32
CA ARG A 41 -54.01 2.97 -32.79
C ARG A 41 -54.94 4.21 -32.76
N ASN A 42 -55.77 4.37 -33.78
CA ASN A 42 -56.87 5.34 -33.81
C ASN A 42 -58.00 4.86 -32.89
N LEU A 43 -58.20 5.53 -31.76
CA LEU A 43 -59.45 5.52 -31.00
C LEU A 43 -59.72 6.97 -30.62
N SER A 44 -60.86 7.49 -31.09
CA SER A 44 -61.26 8.89 -30.97
C SER A 44 -61.38 9.30 -29.50
N LEU A 45 -60.40 10.06 -29.05
CA LEU A 45 -60.24 10.60 -27.70
C LEU A 45 -61.15 11.82 -27.46
N ARG A 46 -62.41 11.75 -27.89
CA ARG A 46 -63.34 12.90 -27.84
C ARG A 46 -64.59 12.70 -26.99
N GLU A 47 -64.74 11.55 -26.32
CA GLU A 47 -66.04 11.20 -25.72
C GLU A 47 -66.01 10.66 -24.27
N VAL A 48 -64.88 10.68 -23.54
CA VAL A 48 -64.82 10.06 -22.18
C VAL A 48 -64.29 10.98 -21.06
N VAL A 49 -64.13 12.30 -21.24
CA VAL A 49 -63.79 13.16 -20.08
C VAL A 49 -64.53 14.49 -20.14
N MET A 50 -65.81 14.47 -19.76
CA MET A 50 -66.37 15.59 -19.04
C MET A 50 -66.27 15.28 -17.55
N GLU A 51 -65.70 16.25 -16.83
CA GLU A 51 -65.84 16.40 -15.38
C GLU A 51 -65.05 15.42 -14.51
N GLN A 52 -63.77 15.75 -14.24
CA GLN A 52 -63.21 15.98 -12.88
C GLN A 52 -61.80 16.60 -13.02
N GLN A 53 -61.71 17.89 -12.67
CA GLN A 53 -60.52 18.65 -12.25
C GLN A 53 -59.16 18.26 -12.90
N GLY A 54 -58.83 18.87 -14.04
CA GLY A 54 -57.47 18.84 -14.59
C GLY A 54 -56.45 19.51 -13.66
N PRO A 55 -55.17 19.08 -13.65
CA PRO A 55 -54.14 19.78 -12.90
C PRO A 55 -54.03 21.21 -13.43
N LYS A 56 -54.22 22.20 -12.55
CA LYS A 56 -53.98 23.61 -12.87
C LYS A 56 -52.51 23.73 -13.25
N MET A 57 -52.20 23.87 -14.54
CA MET A 57 -50.87 24.22 -14.99
C MET A 57 -50.61 25.66 -14.59
N TYR A 58 -49.83 25.84 -13.52
CA TYR A 58 -49.35 27.15 -13.11
C TYR A 58 -48.27 27.60 -14.10
N ALA A 59 -48.61 28.51 -15.02
CA ALA A 59 -47.69 29.09 -16.00
C ALA A 59 -46.75 30.17 -15.40
N GLY A 60 -46.41 30.05 -14.12
CA GLY A 60 -45.51 30.96 -13.41
C GLY A 60 -44.25 30.22 -12.96
N LYS A 61 -43.14 30.93 -12.74
CA LYS A 61 -41.96 30.36 -12.09
C LYS A 61 -42.38 29.89 -10.69
N ILE A 62 -42.48 28.57 -10.51
CA ILE A 62 -42.74 27.96 -9.21
C ILE A 62 -41.40 27.90 -8.48
N ASP A 63 -41.27 28.67 -7.41
CA ASP A 63 -40.11 28.59 -6.53
C ASP A 63 -40.29 27.38 -5.60
N ILE A 64 -39.54 26.32 -5.89
CA ILE A 64 -39.54 25.06 -5.13
C ILE A 64 -38.94 25.22 -3.71
N PHE A 65 -38.25 26.34 -3.44
CA PHE A 65 -37.67 26.65 -2.14
C PHE A 65 -38.39 27.78 -1.40
N GLY A 66 -39.47 28.33 -1.96
CA GLY A 66 -40.19 29.48 -1.39
C GLY A 66 -41.19 29.14 -0.26
N GLY A 67 -41.29 27.87 0.13
CA GLY A 67 -42.19 27.41 1.20
C GLY A 67 -41.61 27.55 2.60
N GLU A 68 -42.48 27.49 3.62
CA GLU A 68 -42.05 27.53 5.02
C GLU A 68 -41.27 26.24 5.40
N PRO A 69 -40.01 26.34 5.85
CA PRO A 69 -39.24 25.17 6.24
C PRO A 69 -39.72 24.61 7.59
N LEU A 70 -39.45 23.32 7.83
CA LEU A 70 -39.87 22.60 9.04
C LEU A 70 -39.33 23.17 10.37
N GLY A 71 -38.34 24.06 10.34
CA GLY A 71 -37.85 24.79 11.53
C GLY A 71 -37.18 23.95 12.63
N ILE A 72 -37.05 22.62 12.43
CA ILE A 72 -36.49 21.68 13.41
C ILE A 72 -34.98 21.88 13.59
N PHE A 73 -34.25 22.09 12.49
CA PHE A 73 -32.82 22.35 12.49
C PHE A 73 -32.57 23.85 12.45
N LYS A 74 -32.25 24.44 13.60
CA LYS A 74 -31.82 25.84 13.67
C LYS A 74 -30.37 25.92 13.22
N VAL A 75 -30.07 26.80 12.28
CA VAL A 75 -28.70 27.07 11.83
C VAL A 75 -27.93 27.63 13.02
N SER A 76 -27.16 26.78 13.69
CA SER A 76 -26.18 27.20 14.67
C SER A 76 -24.97 27.75 13.93
N GLU A 77 -24.88 29.07 13.80
CA GLU A 77 -23.70 29.79 13.28
C GLU A 77 -22.42 29.48 14.09
N SER A 78 -22.53 28.75 15.20
CA SER A 78 -21.46 28.41 16.14
C SER A 78 -20.73 27.09 15.85
N GLN A 79 -21.01 26.39 14.74
CA GLN A 79 -20.23 25.19 14.36
C GLN A 79 -18.99 25.51 13.51
N VAL A 80 -18.57 26.77 13.47
CA VAL A 80 -17.24 27.15 13.02
C VAL A 80 -16.31 27.09 14.24
N GLN A 81 -15.56 25.99 14.36
CA GLN A 81 -14.38 25.82 15.23
C GLN A 81 -14.63 25.57 16.73
N THR A 82 -14.84 24.30 17.10
CA THR A 82 -14.25 23.73 18.33
C THR A 82 -13.85 22.28 18.08
N THR A 83 -12.61 22.11 17.60
CA THR A 83 -11.85 20.86 17.63
C THR A 83 -11.47 20.54 19.08
N SER A 84 -12.24 19.75 19.83
CA SER A 84 -11.74 19.14 21.09
C SER A 84 -12.66 18.10 21.73
N ASP A 85 -13.29 17.21 20.97
CA ASP A 85 -13.71 15.92 21.56
C ASP A 85 -13.43 14.81 20.57
N VAL A 86 -12.30 14.13 20.78
CA VAL A 86 -11.85 12.98 19.99
C VAL A 86 -12.76 11.82 20.35
N GLN A 87 -13.98 11.84 19.82
CA GLN A 87 -14.72 10.61 19.62
C GLN A 87 -13.85 9.73 18.70
N PRO A 88 -13.69 8.43 18.97
CA PRO A 88 -12.94 7.56 18.09
C PRO A 88 -13.72 7.52 16.77
N GLU A 89 -13.30 8.35 15.81
CA GLU A 89 -13.82 8.28 14.46
C GLU A 89 -13.66 6.84 14.02
N ILE A 90 -14.79 6.17 13.79
CA ILE A 90 -14.76 4.78 13.38
C ILE A 90 -14.19 4.80 11.96
N THR A 91 -12.89 4.58 11.85
CA THR A 91 -12.10 4.69 10.62
C THR A 91 -12.65 3.79 9.52
N THR A 92 -13.30 2.68 9.92
CA THR A 92 -13.93 1.75 8.98
C THR A 92 -15.16 2.34 8.29
N TRP A 93 -16.05 3.04 9.01
CA TRP A 93 -17.24 3.65 8.41
C TRP A 93 -16.88 4.77 7.44
N HIS A 94 -15.96 5.66 7.82
CA HIS A 94 -15.45 6.71 6.93
C HIS A 94 -14.81 6.12 5.66
N ARG A 95 -14.04 5.03 5.80
CA ARG A 95 -13.45 4.34 4.64
C ARG A 95 -14.51 3.71 3.74
N LEU A 96 -15.57 3.14 4.30
CA LEU A 96 -16.68 2.55 3.54
C LEU A 96 -17.48 3.62 2.81
N GLU A 97 -17.83 4.71 3.50
CA GLU A 97 -18.52 5.86 2.91
C GLU A 97 -17.70 6.46 1.76
N ALA A 98 -16.40 6.72 1.97
CA ALA A 98 -15.51 7.22 0.92
C ALA A 98 -15.43 6.27 -0.29
N ARG A 99 -15.45 4.96 -0.05
CA ARG A 99 -15.51 3.96 -1.12
C ARG A 99 -16.84 4.00 -1.86
N GLU A 100 -17.97 4.08 -1.17
CA GLU A 100 -19.29 4.17 -1.80
C GLU A 100 -19.44 5.45 -2.63
N LEU A 101 -18.96 6.58 -2.11
CA LEU A 101 -18.91 7.85 -2.82
C LEU A 101 -18.08 7.73 -4.11
N ARG A 102 -16.87 7.13 -4.02
CA ARG A 102 -16.02 6.86 -5.19
C ARG A 102 -16.77 6.00 -6.21
N LEU A 103 -17.44 4.92 -5.77
CA LEU A 103 -18.20 4.02 -6.64
C LEU A 103 -19.43 4.67 -7.29
N ALA A 104 -20.05 5.66 -6.63
CA ALA A 104 -21.16 6.42 -7.18
C ALA A 104 -20.72 7.34 -8.33
N VAL A 105 -19.47 7.82 -8.30
CA VAL A 105 -18.89 8.72 -9.32
C VAL A 105 -18.17 7.94 -10.43
N THR A 106 -17.65 6.74 -10.17
CA THR A 106 -16.95 5.93 -11.18
C THR A 106 -17.89 5.37 -12.23
N HIS A 107 -17.65 5.72 -13.49
CA HIS A 107 -18.29 5.17 -14.68
C HIS A 107 -17.35 4.16 -15.36
N PRO A 108 -17.85 3.27 -16.26
CA PRO A 108 -16.95 2.47 -17.09
C PRO A 108 -16.02 3.39 -17.90
N PRO A 109 -14.74 3.01 -18.09
CA PRO A 109 -13.77 3.86 -18.77
C PRO A 109 -14.24 4.12 -20.20
N SER A 110 -14.28 5.40 -20.57
CA SER A 110 -14.76 5.82 -21.90
C SER A 110 -13.64 5.74 -22.95
N ASN A 111 -12.38 5.75 -22.51
CA ASN A 111 -11.19 5.79 -23.36
C ASN A 111 -10.10 4.85 -22.84
N ILE A 112 -9.22 4.39 -23.74
CA ILE A 112 -8.08 3.55 -23.39
C ILE A 112 -7.09 4.25 -22.45
N PHE A 113 -6.96 5.58 -22.53
CA PHE A 113 -6.13 6.34 -21.59
C PHE A 113 -6.67 6.26 -20.17
N GLU A 114 -7.99 6.26 -20.00
CA GLU A 114 -8.63 6.12 -18.69
C GLU A 114 -8.43 4.71 -18.13
N GLU A 115 -8.51 3.69 -18.99
CA GLU A 115 -8.18 2.31 -18.63
C GLU A 115 -6.71 2.16 -18.21
N MET A 116 -5.79 2.79 -18.95
CA MET A 116 -4.36 2.81 -18.58
C MET A 116 -4.14 3.51 -17.25
N ILE A 117 -4.77 4.66 -17.00
CA ILE A 117 -4.70 5.36 -15.70
C ILE A 117 -5.20 4.44 -14.59
N GLN A 118 -6.34 3.78 -14.80
CA GLN A 118 -6.89 2.84 -13.83
C GLN A 118 -5.95 1.65 -13.57
N TRP A 119 -5.30 1.11 -14.60
CA TRP A 119 -4.32 0.04 -14.45
C TRP A 119 -3.02 0.51 -13.76
N THR A 120 -2.60 1.74 -13.99
CA THR A 120 -1.47 2.37 -13.29
C THR A 120 -1.81 2.60 -11.81
N GLU A 121 -3.01 3.09 -11.48
CA GLU A 121 -3.47 3.21 -10.08
C GLU A 121 -3.56 1.85 -9.37
N GLN A 122 -3.92 0.80 -10.09
CA GLN A 122 -3.97 -0.58 -9.59
C GLN A 122 -2.59 -1.25 -9.49
N GLY A 123 -1.52 -0.62 -9.98
CA GLY A 123 -0.18 -1.20 -10.03
C GLY A 123 0.00 -2.34 -11.04
N LYS A 124 -0.91 -2.47 -12.02
CA LYS A 124 -0.82 -3.47 -13.10
C LYS A 124 0.15 -3.05 -14.21
N LEU A 125 0.26 -1.75 -14.45
CA LEU A 125 1.22 -1.17 -15.38
C LEU A 125 2.44 -0.64 -14.61
N TRP A 126 3.58 -0.62 -15.29
CA TRP A 126 4.78 0.07 -14.80
C TRP A 126 4.54 1.58 -14.71
N HIS A 127 5.21 2.23 -13.75
CA HIS A 127 5.20 3.68 -13.67
C HIS A 127 6.22 4.24 -14.65
N PHE A 128 5.85 5.35 -15.30
CA PHE A 128 6.72 6.04 -16.24
C PHE A 128 7.28 7.32 -15.60
N PRO A 129 8.55 7.67 -15.84
CA PRO A 129 9.55 6.93 -16.63
C PRO A 129 9.98 5.61 -15.97
N ILE A 130 10.30 4.59 -16.78
CA ILE A 130 10.63 3.25 -16.29
C ILE A 130 11.87 3.32 -15.39
N ASN A 131 11.71 2.94 -14.13
CA ASN A 131 12.80 2.76 -13.17
C ASN A 131 12.99 1.26 -12.89
N ASN A 132 14.21 0.75 -13.08
CA ASN A 132 14.55 -0.66 -12.82
C ASN A 132 14.47 -1.02 -11.33
N GLU A 133 14.56 -0.04 -10.45
CA GLU A 133 14.49 -0.23 -8.99
C GLU A 133 13.05 -0.10 -8.45
N GLN A 134 12.04 -0.03 -9.34
CA GLN A 134 10.64 0.06 -8.93
C GLN A 134 10.24 -1.18 -8.12
N GLY A 135 9.81 -0.97 -6.86
CA GLY A 135 9.41 -2.02 -5.93
C GLY A 135 10.50 -2.41 -4.91
N GLN A 136 11.71 -1.84 -4.99
CA GLN A 136 12.74 -1.98 -3.94
C GLN A 136 12.68 -0.82 -2.93
N ASP A 137 11.52 -0.65 -2.29
CA ASP A 137 11.26 0.49 -1.41
C ASP A 137 11.95 0.39 -0.04
N GLU A 138 12.33 -0.82 0.38
CA GLU A 138 12.99 -1.05 1.67
C GLU A 138 14.47 -0.70 1.61
N GLU A 139 15.18 -1.21 0.60
CA GLU A 139 16.62 -0.97 0.43
C GLU A 139 16.94 0.44 -0.09
N SER A 140 16.05 1.06 -0.87
CA SER A 140 16.25 2.44 -1.34
C SER A 140 16.28 3.48 -0.20
N LYS A 141 15.70 3.16 0.96
CA LYS A 141 15.77 4.00 2.17
C LYS A 141 17.11 3.90 2.88
N VAL A 142 17.84 2.81 2.65
CA VAL A 142 19.07 2.51 3.37
C VAL A 142 20.24 3.21 2.69
N TYR A 143 21.07 3.88 3.50
CA TYR A 143 22.23 4.57 2.97
C TYR A 143 23.37 3.58 2.67
N PHE A 144 24.16 3.84 1.62
CA PHE A 144 25.20 2.90 1.16
C PHE A 144 26.26 2.59 2.23
N THR A 145 26.46 3.48 3.20
CA THR A 145 27.42 3.28 4.29
C THR A 145 27.10 2.05 5.13
N GLU A 146 25.81 1.72 5.28
CA GLU A 146 25.39 0.53 6.04
C GLU A 146 25.73 -0.76 5.29
N HIS A 147 25.74 -0.72 3.96
CA HIS A 147 26.14 -1.86 3.14
C HIS A 147 27.65 -2.07 3.09
N VAL A 148 28.43 -0.98 3.19
CA VAL A 148 29.89 -0.99 3.02
C VAL A 148 30.64 -1.11 4.35
N PHE A 149 30.22 -0.37 5.38
CA PHE A 149 30.93 -0.25 6.66
C PHE A 149 30.34 -1.13 7.74
N LEU A 150 30.54 -2.45 7.60
CA LEU A 150 30.04 -3.46 8.54
C LEU A 150 30.91 -3.63 9.81
N GLU A 151 32.09 -2.98 9.85
CA GLU A 151 33.07 -3.14 10.94
C GLU A 151 32.54 -2.73 12.32
N HIS A 152 31.62 -1.75 12.36
CA HIS A 152 30.97 -1.28 13.59
C HIS A 152 30.24 -2.41 14.34
N HIS A 153 29.72 -3.41 13.61
CA HIS A 153 29.00 -4.54 14.21
C HIS A 153 29.94 -5.64 14.74
N LEU A 154 31.24 -5.59 14.44
CA LEU A 154 32.24 -6.54 14.92
C LEU A 154 32.82 -6.16 16.29
N GLU A 155 32.97 -4.86 16.55
CA GLU A 155 33.63 -4.35 17.77
C GLU A 155 33.05 -4.86 19.10
N PRO A 156 31.73 -5.13 19.24
CA PRO A 156 31.16 -5.57 20.52
C PRO A 156 31.61 -6.96 21.00
N TRP A 157 31.97 -7.87 20.09
CA TRP A 157 32.22 -9.28 20.43
C TRP A 157 33.54 -9.83 19.88
N CYS A 158 34.09 -9.24 18.82
CA CYS A 158 35.31 -9.73 18.18
C CYS A 158 36.57 -9.17 18.85
N PRO A 159 37.59 -9.99 19.16
CA PRO A 159 38.87 -9.52 19.66
C PRO A 159 39.52 -8.47 18.73
N ARG A 160 40.18 -7.44 19.28
CA ARG A 160 40.84 -6.39 18.48
C ARG A 160 42.04 -6.89 17.66
N LYS A 161 42.66 -8.00 18.07
CA LYS A 161 43.81 -8.62 17.41
C LYS A 161 43.65 -10.13 17.45
N GLY A 162 43.96 -10.79 16.34
CA GLY A 162 43.97 -12.26 16.25
C GLY A 162 43.51 -12.80 14.90
N PRO A 163 43.63 -14.12 14.68
CA PRO A 163 43.19 -14.77 13.44
C PRO A 163 41.67 -14.67 13.23
N VAL A 164 40.88 -14.67 14.31
CA VAL A 164 39.42 -14.49 14.25
C VAL A 164 39.06 -13.11 13.70
N ARG A 165 39.80 -12.07 14.11
CA ARG A 165 39.61 -10.70 13.61
C ARG A 165 39.91 -10.62 12.12
N HIS A 166 41.04 -11.19 11.69
CA HIS A 166 41.41 -11.22 10.27
C HIS A 166 40.39 -11.98 9.41
N PHE A 167 39.87 -13.11 9.91
CA PHE A 167 38.81 -13.85 9.23
C PHE A 167 37.52 -13.02 9.12
N MET A 168 37.08 -12.38 10.21
CA MET A 168 35.87 -11.56 10.19
C MET A 168 36.01 -10.32 9.30
N GLU A 169 37.20 -9.73 9.21
CA GLU A 169 37.49 -8.65 8.25
C GLU A 169 37.29 -9.12 6.81
N LEU A 170 37.77 -10.32 6.45
CA LEU A 170 37.52 -10.90 5.13
C LEU A 170 36.04 -11.16 4.87
N VAL A 171 35.31 -11.65 5.87
CA VAL A 171 33.84 -11.82 5.78
C VAL A 171 33.16 -10.48 5.54
N CYS A 172 33.52 -9.43 6.29
CA CYS A 172 32.98 -8.09 6.10
C CYS A 172 33.32 -7.52 4.70
N VAL A 173 34.53 -7.72 4.20
CA VAL A 173 34.93 -7.32 2.84
C VAL A 173 34.16 -8.12 1.77
N GLY A 174 33.85 -9.38 2.02
CA GLY A 174 33.00 -10.20 1.13
C GLY A 174 31.55 -9.72 1.11
N LEU A 175 30.99 -9.43 2.29
CA LEU A 175 29.62 -8.93 2.43
C LEU A 175 29.46 -7.51 1.87
N SER A 176 30.46 -6.64 1.98
CA SER A 176 30.39 -5.27 1.47
C SER A 176 30.36 -5.21 -0.06
N LYS A 177 30.98 -6.18 -0.72
CA LYS A 177 31.00 -6.29 -2.19
C LYS A 177 29.76 -6.98 -2.78
N ASN A 178 28.84 -7.46 -1.94
CA ASN A 178 27.66 -8.18 -2.40
C ASN A 178 26.46 -7.24 -2.63
N PRO A 179 25.97 -7.08 -3.88
CA PRO A 179 24.81 -6.26 -4.21
C PRO A 179 23.47 -6.98 -4.07
N TYR A 180 23.46 -8.31 -3.90
CA TYR A 180 22.24 -9.13 -3.89
C TYR A 180 21.67 -9.38 -2.49
N ILE A 181 22.33 -8.87 -1.44
CA ILE A 181 22.03 -9.15 -0.04
C ILE A 181 21.67 -7.84 0.66
N THR A 182 20.54 -7.85 1.36
CA THR A 182 20.05 -6.74 2.20
C THR A 182 20.92 -6.52 3.43
N VAL A 183 20.90 -5.32 4.03
CA VAL A 183 21.66 -5.06 5.27
C VAL A 183 21.26 -6.00 6.38
N GLN A 184 19.96 -6.29 6.53
CA GLN A 184 19.46 -7.20 7.55
C GLN A 184 20.10 -8.59 7.42
N MET A 185 20.16 -9.14 6.22
CA MET A 185 20.76 -10.44 5.98
C MET A 185 22.28 -10.45 6.20
N LYS A 186 22.98 -9.32 5.93
CA LYS A 186 24.40 -9.17 6.29
C LYS A 186 24.59 -9.20 7.81
N LEU A 187 23.72 -8.54 8.58
CA LEU A 187 23.77 -8.53 10.04
C LEU A 187 23.47 -9.91 10.63
N GLU A 188 22.48 -10.61 10.09
CA GLU A 188 22.18 -11.99 10.47
C GLU A 188 23.38 -12.91 10.26
N HIS A 189 24.08 -12.77 9.13
CA HIS A 189 25.29 -13.55 8.85
C HIS A 189 26.41 -13.26 9.87
N ILE A 190 26.61 -12.00 10.26
CA ILE A 190 27.58 -11.62 11.29
C ILE A 190 27.18 -12.20 12.67
N ASN A 191 25.89 -12.11 13.02
CA ASN A 191 25.38 -12.67 14.27
C ASN A 191 25.48 -14.19 14.32
N TRP A 192 25.32 -14.86 13.18
CA TRP A 192 25.54 -16.31 13.09
C TRP A 192 26.98 -16.68 13.47
N PHE A 193 27.98 -15.95 12.95
CA PHE A 193 29.39 -16.16 13.34
C PHE A 193 29.64 -15.92 14.82
N ARG A 194 29.03 -14.89 15.39
CA ARG A 194 29.12 -14.62 16.83
C ARG A 194 28.67 -15.85 17.64
N ASN A 195 27.50 -16.38 17.34
CA ASN A 195 26.96 -17.55 18.03
C ASN A 195 27.83 -18.80 17.82
N TYR A 196 28.34 -18.98 16.60
CA TYR A 196 29.23 -20.09 16.25
C TYR A 196 30.54 -20.05 17.07
N PHE A 197 31.17 -18.88 17.19
CA PHE A 197 32.40 -18.74 17.98
C PHE A 197 32.15 -18.86 19.49
N GLU A 198 30.95 -18.51 19.96
CA GLU A 198 30.56 -18.72 21.35
C GLU A 198 30.41 -20.21 21.68
N GLU A 199 29.78 -20.98 20.80
CA GLU A 199 29.65 -22.44 20.95
C GLU A 199 31.02 -23.15 20.91
N LYS A 200 31.93 -22.70 20.04
CA LYS A 200 33.26 -23.30 19.85
C LYS A 200 34.38 -22.63 20.65
N LYS A 201 34.04 -21.82 21.66
CA LYS A 201 35.01 -21.05 22.46
C LYS A 201 36.10 -21.91 23.10
N GLN A 202 35.77 -23.13 23.52
CA GLN A 202 36.74 -24.07 24.12
C GLN A 202 37.85 -24.42 23.12
N ILE A 203 37.48 -24.78 21.88
CA ILE A 203 38.42 -25.12 20.81
C ILE A 203 39.29 -23.90 20.44
N LEU A 204 38.71 -22.71 20.46
CA LEU A 204 39.42 -21.46 20.16
C LEU A 204 40.43 -21.06 21.24
N GLN A 205 40.19 -21.46 22.49
CA GLN A 205 41.14 -21.31 23.59
C GLN A 205 42.28 -22.33 23.46
N ASP A 206 41.97 -23.58 23.15
CA ASP A 206 42.95 -24.66 22.96
C ASP A 206 43.91 -24.38 21.80
N THR A 207 43.42 -23.73 20.74
CA THR A 207 44.19 -23.35 19.56
C THR A 207 44.93 -22.01 19.71
N GLY A 208 44.75 -21.30 20.82
CA GLY A 208 45.35 -19.98 21.07
C GLY A 208 44.82 -18.86 20.16
N ALA A 209 43.71 -19.10 19.45
CA ALA A 209 43.10 -18.13 18.53
C ALA A 209 42.42 -16.95 19.26
N ILE A 210 42.00 -17.18 20.51
CA ILE A 210 41.53 -16.16 21.45
C ILE A 210 42.53 -16.11 22.60
N PRO A 211 43.02 -14.92 23.02
CA PRO A 211 43.86 -14.83 24.20
C PRO A 211 43.11 -15.42 25.39
N ALA A 212 43.68 -16.46 26.01
CA ALA A 212 43.18 -16.96 27.28
C ALA A 212 43.05 -15.77 28.23
N LEU A 213 41.90 -15.64 28.91
CA LEU A 213 41.74 -14.63 29.95
C LEU A 213 42.85 -14.85 30.96
N SER A 214 43.90 -14.05 30.90
CA SER A 214 44.98 -14.08 31.86
C SER A 214 44.35 -13.80 33.22
N HIS A 215 44.30 -14.81 34.08
CA HIS A 215 44.22 -14.58 35.52
C HIS A 215 45.39 -13.66 35.86
N LYS A 216 45.13 -12.38 36.07
CA LYS A 216 46.02 -11.53 36.85
C LYS A 216 46.05 -12.15 38.24
N GLN A 217 47.04 -13.00 38.49
CA GLN A 217 47.47 -13.30 39.84
C GLN A 217 48.14 -12.03 40.37
N GLU A 218 47.40 -11.28 41.19
CA GLU A 218 47.98 -10.40 42.20
C GLU A 218 49.00 -11.22 43.00
N THR A 219 50.27 -11.03 42.68
CA THR A 219 51.40 -11.44 43.51
C THR A 219 52.05 -10.14 43.97
N ASP A 220 51.36 -9.43 44.86
CA ASP A 220 51.99 -8.41 45.67
C ASP A 220 52.87 -9.14 46.68
N HIS A 221 54.14 -9.27 46.32
CA HIS A 221 55.20 -9.67 47.23
C HIS A 221 55.25 -8.69 48.41
N GLU A 222 55.10 -9.24 49.61
CA GLU A 222 55.51 -8.64 50.87
C GLU A 222 56.85 -7.91 50.70
N ASN A 223 56.84 -6.59 50.93
CA ASN A 223 58.06 -5.84 51.14
C ASN A 223 57.95 -5.15 52.51
N VAL A 224 58.36 -5.89 53.54
CA VAL A 224 58.76 -5.33 54.83
C VAL A 224 60.23 -4.92 54.71
N PRO A 225 60.57 -3.67 55.10
CA PRO A 225 61.81 -3.49 55.82
C PRO A 225 61.63 -2.68 57.11
N SER A 226 62.57 -2.99 58.02
CA SER A 226 62.78 -2.62 59.41
C SER A 226 62.61 -1.16 59.82
#